data_AF-A0AAU4BN34-F1
#
_entry.id   AF-A0AAU4BN34-F1
#
_cell.length_a   1.000
_cell.length_b   1.000
_cell.length_c   1.000
_cell.angle_alpha   90.00
_cell.angle_beta   90.00
_cell.angle_gamma   90.00
#
_symmetry.space_group_name_H-M   'P 1'
#
loop_
_entity.id
_entity.type
_entity.pdbx_description
1 polymer ?
#
loop_
_entity_poly.entity_id
_entity_poly.type
_entity_poly.pdbx_seq_one_letter_code
_entity_poly.pdbx_strand_id
1 'polypeptide(L)'
;MALRMGKSAGSFAPGAPGERVRPAVVARAFRALPSAHREILTETVFRDRSVNEAAVSLGVPVDVVKLRVYHALRALNSALNAPGAGG
;
A
#
# COMPACT_ATOMS: atom_id res chain seq x y z
N MET A 1 -5.42 7.72 -30.18
CA MET A 1 -4.08 7.65 -29.53
C MET A 1 -4.27 7.82 -28.03
N ALA A 2 -4.06 6.77 -27.25
CA ALA A 2 -4.04 6.86 -25.79
C ALA A 2 -2.67 6.36 -25.34
N LEU A 3 -1.78 7.30 -24.99
CA LEU A 3 -0.47 6.97 -24.44
C LEU A 3 -0.70 6.26 -23.09
N ARG A 4 -0.41 4.97 -23.06
CA ARG A 4 -0.24 4.17 -21.84
C ARG A 4 1.06 4.60 -21.16
N MET A 5 1.04 5.79 -20.55
CA MET A 5 2.22 6.40 -19.93
C MET A 5 2.45 5.78 -18.54
N GLY A 6 3.50 4.97 -18.43
CA GLY A 6 4.34 4.87 -17.23
C GLY A 6 3.78 4.08 -16.03
N LYS A 7 3.75 2.75 -16.13
CA LYS A 7 3.84 1.87 -14.96
C LYS A 7 5.28 1.94 -14.42
N SER A 8 5.61 3.05 -13.76
CA SER A 8 6.84 3.22 -12.97
C SER A 8 6.48 3.36 -11.49
N ALA A 9 5.70 2.42 -10.98
CA ALA A 9 5.72 2.14 -9.55
C ALA A 9 6.90 1.20 -9.33
N GLY A 10 7.93 1.70 -8.64
CA GLY A 10 9.18 1.00 -8.40
C GLY A 10 8.96 -0.45 -8.00
N SER A 11 9.83 -1.30 -8.54
CA SER A 11 10.04 -2.68 -8.12
C SER A 11 10.21 -2.76 -6.61
N PHE A 12 9.10 -2.93 -5.89
CA PHE A 12 9.13 -3.21 -4.46
C PHE A 12 9.23 -4.73 -4.35
N ALA A 13 10.45 -5.23 -4.15
CA ALA A 13 10.66 -6.63 -3.87
C ALA A 13 9.93 -6.98 -2.56
N PRO A 14 8.92 -7.85 -2.58
CA PRO A 14 8.31 -8.34 -1.35
C PRO A 14 9.34 -9.16 -0.55
N GLY A 15 9.19 -9.13 0.77
CA GLY A 15 10.13 -9.69 1.75
C GLY A 15 10.51 -11.16 1.53
N ALA A 16 11.55 -11.55 2.26
CA ALA A 16 12.28 -12.82 2.14
C ALA A 16 11.39 -14.06 1.86
N PRO A 17 11.82 -14.96 0.95
CA PRO A 17 11.10 -16.19 0.66
C PRO A 17 11.15 -17.11 1.88
N GLY A 18 10.01 -17.33 2.56
CA GLY A 18 9.97 -18.32 3.63
C GLY A 18 8.64 -18.48 4.37
N GLU A 19 7.86 -17.42 4.56
CA GLU A 19 6.63 -17.52 5.35
C GLU A 19 5.43 -17.03 4.56
N ARG A 20 4.53 -17.96 4.21
CA ARG A 20 3.23 -17.61 3.64
C ARG A 20 2.42 -16.90 4.72
N VAL A 21 2.45 -15.56 4.70
CA VAL A 21 1.62 -14.76 5.60
C VAL A 21 0.16 -15.16 5.39
N ARG A 22 -0.48 -15.64 6.47
CA ARG A 22 -1.87 -16.08 6.39
C ARG A 22 -2.76 -14.87 6.02
N PRO A 23 -3.74 -15.02 5.10
CA PRO A 23 -4.62 -13.92 4.70
C PRO A 23 -5.30 -13.20 5.88
N ALA A 24 -5.62 -13.93 6.96
CA ALA A 24 -6.18 -13.39 8.19
C ALA A 24 -5.24 -12.40 8.91
N VAL A 25 -3.93 -12.67 8.92
CA VAL A 25 -2.91 -11.81 9.53
C VAL A 25 -2.76 -10.52 8.72
N VAL A 26 -2.74 -10.63 7.38
CA VAL A 26 -2.71 -9.45 6.49
C VAL A 26 -3.95 -8.58 6.71
N ALA A 27 -5.14 -9.18 6.78
CA ALA A 27 -6.37 -8.44 6.99
C ALA A 27 -6.39 -7.72 8.36
N ARG A 28 -5.88 -8.35 9.42
CA ARG A 28 -5.77 -7.73 10.75
C ARG A 28 -4.77 -6.58 10.76
N ALA A 29 -3.58 -6.78 10.19
CA ALA A 29 -2.57 -5.74 10.07
C ALA A 29 -3.06 -4.56 9.24
N PHE A 30 -3.77 -4.82 8.13
CA PHE A 30 -4.38 -3.77 7.32
C PHE A 30 -5.43 -2.98 8.11
N ARG A 31 -6.30 -3.64 8.87
CA ARG A 31 -7.29 -2.96 9.73
C ARG A 31 -6.65 -2.11 10.82
N ALA A 32 -5.47 -2.46 11.31
CA ALA A 32 -4.75 -1.70 12.34
C ALA A 32 -4.11 -0.40 11.82
N LEU A 33 -3.99 -0.23 10.50
CA LEU A 33 -3.42 0.99 9.90
C LEU A 33 -4.33 2.21 10.13
N PRO A 34 -3.75 3.42 10.25
CA PRO A 34 -4.52 4.67 10.18
C PRO A 34 -5.37 4.75 8.91
N SER A 35 -6.52 5.44 8.99
CA SER A 35 -7.47 5.58 7.87
C SER A 35 -6.80 6.05 6.58
N ALA A 36 -5.95 7.08 6.68
CA ALA A 36 -5.22 7.64 5.53
C ALA A 36 -4.29 6.63 4.86
N HIS A 37 -3.70 5.70 5.61
CA HIS A 37 -2.85 4.63 5.07
C HIS A 37 -3.68 3.52 4.41
N ARG A 38 -4.84 3.18 4.98
CA ARG A 38 -5.75 2.21 4.36
C ARG A 38 -6.30 2.74 3.05
N GLU A 39 -6.74 3.99 3.04
CA GLU A 39 -7.34 4.65 1.88
C GLU A 39 -6.36 4.69 0.69
N ILE A 40 -5.10 5.10 0.93
CA ILE A 40 -4.11 5.13 -0.16
C ILE A 40 -3.77 3.74 -0.70
N LEU A 41 -3.73 2.72 0.15
CA LEU A 41 -3.52 1.35 -0.28
C LEU A 41 -4.75 0.80 -1.02
N THR A 42 -5.97 1.17 -0.62
CA THR A 42 -7.20 0.85 -1.36
C THR A 42 -7.14 1.39 -2.77
N GLU A 43 -6.75 2.64 -2.95
CA GLU A 43 -6.64 3.25 -4.27
C GLU A 43 -5.55 2.60 -5.14
N THR A 44 -4.36 2.38 -4.58
CA THR A 44 -3.20 1.97 -5.38
C THR A 44 -3.04 0.46 -5.52
N VAL A 45 -3.39 -0.33 -4.50
CA VAL A 45 -3.19 -1.78 -4.48
C VAL A 45 -4.48 -2.53 -4.81
N PHE A 46 -5.62 -2.12 -4.24
CA PHE A 46 -6.89 -2.83 -4.45
C PHE A 46 -7.62 -2.38 -5.71
N ARG A 47 -7.50 -1.10 -6.09
CA ARG A 47 -8.11 -0.54 -7.30
C ARG A 47 -7.14 -0.41 -8.48
N ASP A 48 -5.88 -0.80 -8.30
CA ASP A 48 -4.80 -0.74 -9.32
C ASP A 48 -4.66 0.65 -9.97
N ARG A 49 -4.93 1.72 -9.21
CA ARG A 49 -4.78 3.09 -9.72
C ARG A 49 -3.33 3.52 -9.65
N SER A 50 -2.90 4.25 -10.68
CA SER A 50 -1.63 4.95 -10.66
C SER A 50 -1.60 6.04 -9.58
N VAL A 51 -0.40 6.51 -9.24
CA VAL A 51 -0.21 7.61 -8.28
C VAL A 51 -0.98 8.87 -8.71
N ASN A 52 -1.04 9.16 -10.01
CA ASN A 52 -1.75 10.34 -10.53
C ASN A 52 -3.28 10.18 -10.41
N GLU A 53 -3.81 9.00 -10.72
CA GLU A 53 -5.25 8.73 -10.58
C GLU A 53 -5.68 8.73 -9.11
N ALA A 54 -4.86 8.16 -8.22
CA ALA A 54 -5.09 8.22 -6.78
C ALA A 54 -5.05 9.67 -6.27
N ALA A 55 -4.14 10.51 -6.76
CA ALA A 55 -4.06 11.93 -6.40
C ALA A 55 -5.36 12.67 -6.75
N VAL A 56 -5.86 12.49 -7.98
CA VAL A 56 -7.12 13.07 -8.44
C VAL A 56 -8.29 12.55 -7.60
N SER A 57 -8.37 11.24 -7.37
CA SER A 57 -9.49 10.67 -6.62
C SER A 57 -9.53 11.07 -5.15
N LEU A 58 -8.37 11.29 -4.53
CA LEU A 58 -8.27 11.66 -3.12
C LEU A 58 -8.22 13.18 -2.91
N GLY A 59 -8.14 13.98 -3.98
CA GLY A 59 -8.04 15.43 -3.90
C GLY A 59 -6.75 15.90 -3.22
N VAL A 60 -5.66 15.15 -3.35
CA VAL A 60 -4.36 15.48 -2.72
C VAL A 60 -3.24 15.60 -3.76
N PRO A 61 -2.16 16.36 -3.48
CA PRO A 61 -1.03 16.47 -4.39
C PRO A 61 -0.34 15.12 -4.65
N VAL A 62 0.18 14.92 -5.86
CA VAL A 62 0.91 13.70 -6.27
C VAL A 62 2.08 13.39 -5.33
N ASP A 63 2.81 14.40 -4.85
CA ASP A 63 3.93 14.18 -3.93
C ASP A 63 3.46 13.71 -2.54
N VAL A 64 2.27 14.14 -2.10
CA VAL A 64 1.63 13.62 -0.89
C VAL A 64 1.24 12.15 -1.08
N VAL A 65 0.73 11.78 -2.25
CA VAL A 65 0.39 10.38 -2.58
C VAL A 65 1.63 9.49 -2.50
N LYS A 66 2.76 9.89 -3.11
CA LYS A 66 4.01 9.10 -3.08
C LYS A 66 4.47 8.83 -1.64
N LEU A 67 4.51 9.88 -0.81
CA LEU A 67 4.89 9.77 0.60
C LEU A 67 3.89 8.91 1.39
N ARG A 68 2.58 9.10 1.19
CA ARG A 68 1.54 8.29 1.85
C ARG A 68 1.64 6.81 1.47
N VAL A 69 1.90 6.47 0.21
CA VAL A 69 2.12 5.07 -0.22
C VAL A 69 3.32 4.48 0.50
N TYR A 70 4.45 5.19 0.51
CA TYR A 70 5.66 4.73 1.19
C TYR A 70 5.42 4.48 2.69
N HIS A 71 4.83 5.45 3.39
CA HIS A 71 4.55 5.33 4.82
C HIS A 71 3.49 4.26 5.13
N ALA A 72 2.47 4.10 4.28
CA ALA A 72 1.47 3.06 4.45
C ALA A 72 2.05 1.66 4.30
N LEU A 73 2.90 1.43 3.28
CA LEU A 73 3.58 0.14 3.09
C LEU A 73 4.56 -0.15 4.22
N ARG A 74 5.32 0.87 4.66
CA ARG A 74 6.22 0.73 5.82
C ARG A 74 5.45 0.38 7.08
N ALA A 75 4.35 1.07 7.36
CA ALA A 75 3.49 0.80 8.51
C ALA A 75 2.85 -0.60 8.44
N LEU A 76 2.43 -1.04 7.24
CA LEU A 76 1.88 -2.39 7.05
C LEU A 76 2.94 -3.45 7.32
N ASN A 77 4.15 -3.28 6.79
CA ASN A 77 5.26 -4.19 7.05
C ASN A 77 5.61 -4.23 8.55
N SER A 78 5.65 -3.08 9.23
CA SER A 78 5.85 -3.04 10.68
C SER A 78 4.73 -3.76 11.45
N ALA A 79 3.47 -3.61 11.04
CA ALA A 79 2.33 -4.29 11.67
C ALA A 79 2.35 -5.81 11.46
N LEU A 80 2.86 -6.28 10.32
CA LEU A 80 3.02 -7.71 10.05
C LEU A 80 4.16 -8.35 10.87
N ASN A 81 5.24 -7.61 11.09
CA ASN A 81 6.41 -8.07 11.84
C ASN A 81 6.31 -7.83 13.36
N ALA A 82 5.22 -7.20 13.83
CA ALA A 82 5.04 -6.94 15.25
C ALA A 82 4.76 -8.25 16.01
N PRO A 83 5.50 -8.54 17.11
CA PRO A 83 5.25 -9.72 17.93
C PRO A 83 3.84 -9.62 18.54
N GLY A 84 2.92 -10.48 18.07
CA GLY A 84 1.50 -10.48 18.47
C GLY A 84 0.49 -10.41 17.32
N ALA A 85 0.94 -10.24 16.07
CA ALA A 85 0.05 -10.23 14.90
C ALA A 85 -0.59 -11.60 14.56
N GLY A 86 -0.11 -12.70 15.15
CA GLY A 86 -0.54 -14.08 14.90
C GLY A 86 -1.03 -14.88 16.11
N GLY A 87 -1.41 -14.21 17.21
CA GLY A 87 -2.12 -14.82 18.35
C GLY A 87 -3.62 -14.82 18.14
#